data_AF-A0A168MRS9-F1
#
_entry.id   AF-A0A168MRS9-F1
#
_cell.length_a   1.000
_cell.length_b   1.000
_cell.length_c   1.000
_cell.angle_alpha   90.00
_cell.angle_beta   90.00
_cell.angle_gamma   90.00
#
_symmetry.space_group_name_H-M   'P 1'
#
loop_
_entity.id
_entity.type
_entity.pdbx_description
1 polymer ?
#
loop_
_entity_poly.entity_id
_entity_poly.type
_entity_poly.pdbx_seq_one_letter_code
_entity_poly.pdbx_strand_id
1 'polypeptide(L)'
;GRVVIELFDKDCPKTSENFAQLCMGGKVGKSSKKPLHYKDTRMFRLVNDFMVQGGDVTRGDGSGGDSIYNGKFNDEKPGLAKKFNATGLVAMANSGKNSNTSQFFITLGDTHPQFDKINGKYVIFGQVVKESLDVLASINAVSQLKEQPQTPITITHSGQL
;
A
#
# COMPACT_ATOMS: atom_id res chain seq x y z
N GLY A 1 -16.38 -0.97 -3.79
CA GLY A 1 -16.76 -0.45 -2.46
C GLY A 1 -15.79 0.63 -2.02
N ARG A 2 -15.89 1.09 -0.77
CA ARG A 2 -14.94 2.03 -0.14
C ARG A 2 -14.07 1.26 0.85
N VAL A 3 -12.77 1.55 0.87
CA VAL A 3 -11.84 1.06 1.89
C VAL A 3 -11.41 2.26 2.73
N VAL A 4 -11.65 2.19 4.05
CA VAL A 4 -11.18 3.18 5.02
C VAL A 4 -10.01 2.58 5.79
N ILE A 5 -8.93 3.36 5.91
CA ILE A 5 -7.68 2.96 6.56
C ILE A 5 -7.42 3.90 7.72
N GLU A 6 -7.20 3.34 8.91
CA GLU A 6 -6.62 4.05 10.04
C GLU A 6 -5.08 4.04 9.90
N LEU A 7 -4.45 5.19 10.07
CA LEU A 7 -2.99 5.33 9.98
C LEU A 7 -2.37 5.38 11.38
N PHE A 8 -1.22 4.73 11.54
CA PHE A 8 -0.44 4.72 12.77
C PHE A 8 0.51 5.92 12.82
N ASP A 9 -0.04 7.12 12.72
CA ASP A 9 0.68 8.40 12.63
C ASP A 9 1.65 8.65 13.81
N LYS A 10 1.33 8.18 15.01
CA LYS A 10 2.23 8.26 16.18
C LYS A 10 3.47 7.39 16.05
N ASP A 11 3.32 6.21 15.46
CA ASP A 11 4.39 5.21 15.31
C ASP A 11 5.20 5.46 14.03
N CYS A 12 4.51 5.86 12.95
CA CYS A 12 5.04 6.00 11.60
C CYS A 12 4.63 7.35 11.00
N PRO A 13 5.02 8.50 11.60
CA PRO A 13 4.56 9.81 11.16
C PRO A 13 4.93 10.14 9.72
N LYS A 14 6.16 9.82 9.27
CA LYS A 14 6.57 10.13 7.90
C LYS A 14 5.88 9.25 6.87
N THR A 15 5.70 7.98 7.20
CA THR A 15 5.06 7.00 6.31
C THR A 15 3.57 7.33 6.18
N SER A 16 2.91 7.63 7.31
CA SER A 16 1.49 8.00 7.36
C SER A 16 1.23 9.30 6.60
N GLU A 17 2.06 10.33 6.81
CA GLU A 17 1.93 11.60 6.09
C GLU A 17 2.13 11.41 4.59
N ASN A 18 3.11 10.59 4.16
CA ASN A 18 3.30 10.27 2.75
C ASN A 18 2.04 9.64 2.14
N PHE A 19 1.48 8.63 2.80
CA PHE A 19 0.28 7.95 2.32
C PHE A 19 -0.94 8.89 2.28
N ALA A 20 -1.19 9.65 3.35
CA ALA A 20 -2.31 10.59 3.44
C ALA A 20 -2.25 11.67 2.35
N GLN A 21 -1.07 12.24 2.10
CA GLN A 21 -0.86 13.22 1.05
C GLN A 21 -1.07 12.64 -0.35
N LEU A 22 -0.67 11.38 -0.58
CA LEU A 22 -0.96 10.68 -1.83
C LEU A 22 -2.45 10.31 -1.98
N CYS A 23 -3.17 10.09 -0.87
CA CYS A 23 -4.62 9.95 -0.92
C CYS A 23 -5.31 11.25 -1.36
N MET A 24 -4.89 12.40 -0.82
CA MET A 24 -5.47 13.71 -1.15
C MET A 24 -5.04 14.24 -2.53
N GLY A 25 -3.80 13.98 -2.93
CA GLY A 25 -3.23 14.50 -4.16
C GLY A 25 -2.80 15.98 -4.09
N GLY A 26 -2.75 16.64 -5.26
CA GLY A 26 -2.45 18.07 -5.36
C GLY A 26 -0.96 18.44 -5.41
N LYS A 27 -0.06 17.46 -5.32
CA LYS A 27 1.39 17.64 -5.47
C LYS A 27 1.89 17.04 -6.79
N VAL A 28 3.04 17.52 -7.26
CA VAL A 28 3.76 16.96 -8.41
C VAL A 28 5.15 16.55 -7.94
N GLY A 29 5.56 15.33 -8.29
CA GLY A 29 6.86 14.80 -7.91
C GLY A 29 7.98 15.59 -8.58
N LYS A 30 8.96 16.05 -7.80
CA LYS A 30 10.06 16.86 -8.35
C LYS A 30 10.92 16.07 -9.33
N SER A 31 11.17 14.80 -9.03
CA SER A 31 11.97 13.87 -9.84
C SER A 31 11.13 13.22 -10.94
N SER A 32 9.96 12.67 -10.59
CA SER A 32 9.11 11.96 -11.55
C SER A 32 8.38 12.87 -12.54
N LYS A 33 8.16 14.14 -12.20
CA LYS A 33 7.27 15.08 -12.93
C LYS A 33 5.84 14.54 -13.10
N LYS A 34 5.42 13.61 -12.25
CA LYS A 34 4.08 13.02 -12.26
C LYS A 34 3.23 13.59 -11.13
N PRO A 35 1.90 13.65 -11.31
CA PRO A 35 0.99 13.91 -10.20
C PRO A 35 1.19 12.88 -9.09
N LEU A 36 1.28 13.35 -7.85
CA LEU A 36 1.42 12.49 -6.68
C LEU A 36 0.03 12.25 -6.07
N HIS A 37 -0.71 11.29 -6.63
CA HIS A 37 -1.99 10.86 -6.07
C HIS A 37 -2.29 9.38 -6.36
N TYR A 38 -3.10 8.76 -5.51
CA TYR A 38 -3.58 7.39 -5.71
C TYR A 38 -4.81 7.27 -6.59
N LYS A 39 -5.58 8.36 -6.78
CA LYS A 39 -6.70 8.36 -7.70
C LYS A 39 -6.26 7.87 -9.09
N ASP A 40 -7.07 7.01 -9.68
CA ASP A 40 -6.90 6.33 -10.97
C ASP A 40 -5.67 5.40 -11.06
N THR A 41 -4.99 5.14 -9.94
CA THR A 41 -3.94 4.11 -9.89
C THR A 41 -4.54 2.70 -9.73
N ARG A 42 -3.81 1.71 -10.22
CA ARG A 42 -4.22 0.30 -10.22
C ARG A 42 -3.55 -0.46 -9.08
N MET A 43 -4.26 -1.45 -8.55
CA MET A 43 -3.62 -2.55 -7.85
C MET A 43 -3.08 -3.52 -8.90
N PHE A 44 -1.79 -3.42 -9.19
CA PHE A 44 -1.15 -4.14 -10.29
C PHE A 44 -0.75 -5.57 -9.91
N ARG A 45 -0.73 -5.89 -8.62
CA ARG A 45 -0.37 -7.22 -8.13
C ARG A 45 -1.37 -7.70 -7.08
N LEU A 46 -1.79 -8.94 -7.21
CA LEU A 46 -2.72 -9.63 -6.31
C LEU A 46 -2.18 -11.03 -6.07
N VAL A 47 -2.10 -11.46 -4.82
CA VAL A 47 -1.89 -12.86 -4.43
C VAL A 47 -2.94 -13.20 -3.39
N ASN A 48 -3.90 -14.05 -3.77
CA ASN A 48 -5.01 -14.42 -2.88
C ASN A 48 -4.48 -14.99 -1.56
N ASP A 49 -5.17 -14.68 -0.47
CA ASP A 49 -4.87 -15.04 0.92
C ASP A 49 -3.55 -14.47 1.45
N PHE A 50 -2.86 -13.64 0.66
CA PHE A 50 -1.62 -12.99 1.04
C PHE A 50 -1.75 -11.47 1.01
N MET A 51 -1.77 -10.86 -0.17
CA MET A 51 -1.81 -9.40 -0.28
C MET A 51 -2.27 -8.90 -1.65
N VAL A 52 -2.71 -7.65 -1.67
CA VAL A 52 -2.92 -6.85 -2.87
C VAL A 52 -2.03 -5.62 -2.82
N GLN A 53 -1.30 -5.35 -3.91
CA GLN A 53 -0.28 -4.30 -4.00
C GLN A 53 -0.62 -3.33 -5.13
N GLY A 54 -0.40 -2.04 -4.84
CA GLY A 54 -0.66 -0.94 -5.74
C GLY A 54 0.13 0.30 -5.35
N GLY A 55 -0.38 1.47 -5.73
CA GLY A 55 0.22 2.75 -5.37
C GLY A 55 1.44 3.13 -6.19
N ASP A 56 1.64 2.54 -7.38
CA ASP A 56 2.58 3.10 -8.35
C ASP A 56 1.95 4.31 -9.03
N VAL A 57 2.28 5.50 -8.53
CA VAL A 57 1.73 6.78 -8.99
C VAL A 57 2.42 7.33 -10.24
N THR A 58 3.46 6.65 -10.76
CA THR A 58 4.25 7.19 -11.88
C THR A 58 4.15 6.36 -13.16
N ARG A 59 4.09 5.03 -13.05
CA ARG A 59 4.02 4.10 -14.18
C ARG A 59 2.80 3.17 -14.14
N GLY A 60 2.29 2.88 -12.94
CA GLY A 60 1.10 2.04 -12.73
C GLY A 60 1.32 0.54 -12.93
N ASP A 61 2.55 0.08 -13.14
CA ASP A 61 2.91 -1.31 -13.41
C ASP A 61 3.78 -1.95 -12.31
N GLY A 62 4.14 -1.19 -11.27
CA GLY A 62 4.98 -1.63 -10.16
C GLY A 62 6.47 -1.33 -10.35
N SER A 63 6.90 -0.84 -11.51
CA SER A 63 8.28 -0.41 -11.76
C SER A 63 8.54 1.06 -11.35
N GLY A 64 7.49 1.78 -10.96
CA GLY A 64 7.54 3.20 -10.61
C GLY A 64 7.31 3.50 -9.13
N GLY A 65 6.68 4.64 -8.89
CA GLY A 65 6.44 5.24 -7.59
C GLY A 65 7.37 6.40 -7.25
N ASP A 66 6.84 7.33 -6.46
CA ASP A 66 7.55 8.51 -5.97
C ASP A 66 6.88 8.95 -4.66
N SER A 67 7.65 9.43 -3.68
CA SER A 67 7.08 9.92 -2.42
C SER A 67 6.93 11.43 -2.43
N ILE A 68 6.18 11.95 -1.46
CA ILE A 68 6.13 13.39 -1.20
C ILE A 68 7.48 13.99 -0.78
N TYR A 69 8.46 13.13 -0.49
CA TYR A 69 9.81 13.51 -0.06
C TYR A 69 10.83 13.53 -1.21
N ASN A 70 10.37 13.42 -2.46
CA ASN A 70 11.20 13.43 -3.69
C ASN A 70 12.04 12.16 -3.85
N GLY A 71 11.37 11.03 -4.12
CA GLY A 71 11.98 9.73 -4.33
C GLY A 71 11.80 8.80 -3.13
N LYS A 72 12.88 8.15 -2.71
CA LYS A 72 12.88 7.15 -1.64
C LYS A 72 12.97 7.78 -0.25
N PHE A 73 12.36 7.16 0.75
CA PHE A 73 12.51 7.53 2.16
C PHE A 73 12.74 6.33 3.08
N ASN A 74 13.27 6.62 4.27
CA ASN A 74 13.75 5.63 5.24
C ASN A 74 12.63 4.86 5.92
N ASP A 75 12.97 3.66 6.41
CA ASP A 75 12.05 2.84 7.19
C ASP A 75 11.82 3.45 8.59
N GLU A 76 10.58 3.40 9.07
CA GLU A 76 10.25 3.76 10.46
C GLU A 76 10.22 2.50 11.33
N LYS A 77 11.14 2.44 12.30
CA LYS A 77 11.38 1.25 13.15
C LYS A 77 10.12 0.71 13.86
N PRO A 78 9.21 1.56 14.40
CA PRO A 78 7.99 1.06 15.04
C PRO A 78 7.14 0.21 14.10
N GLY A 79 7.02 0.60 12.83
CA GLY A 79 6.29 -0.19 11.82
C GLY A 79 7.01 -1.48 11.42
N LEU A 80 8.35 -1.51 11.43
CA LEU A 80 9.12 -2.74 11.22
C LEU A 80 8.99 -3.75 12.38
N ALA A 81 8.73 -3.26 13.59
CA ALA A 81 8.59 -4.12 14.77
C ALA A 81 7.24 -4.86 14.81
N LYS A 82 6.23 -4.36 14.09
CA LYS A 82 4.92 -5.00 13.95
C LYS A 82 5.02 -6.29 13.12
N LYS A 83 4.05 -7.18 13.30
CA LYS A 83 3.98 -8.48 12.62
C LYS A 83 2.83 -8.51 11.63
N PHE A 84 3.00 -9.22 10.53
CA PHE A 84 1.92 -9.52 9.58
C PHE A 84 1.08 -10.67 10.11
N ASN A 85 0.11 -10.37 10.98
CA ASN A 85 -0.68 -11.36 11.72
C ASN A 85 -2.19 -11.06 11.70
N ALA A 86 -2.64 -10.24 10.75
CA ALA A 86 -4.04 -9.88 10.59
C ALA A 86 -4.31 -9.47 9.14
N THR A 87 -5.52 -9.76 8.67
CA THR A 87 -6.06 -9.20 7.43
C THR A 87 -6.23 -7.69 7.56
N GLY A 88 -5.96 -6.96 6.48
CA GLY A 88 -6.18 -5.52 6.41
C GLY A 88 -5.02 -4.66 6.93
N LEU A 89 -3.91 -5.24 7.37
CA LEU A 89 -2.69 -4.47 7.65
C LEU A 89 -2.16 -3.82 6.37
N VAL A 90 -1.81 -2.53 6.46
CA VAL A 90 -1.28 -1.71 5.36
C VAL A 90 0.20 -1.47 5.58
N ALA A 91 1.01 -1.80 4.58
CA ALA A 91 2.45 -1.70 4.66
C ALA A 91 3.09 -1.14 3.38
N MET A 92 4.24 -0.50 3.54
CA MET A 92 5.01 0.03 2.40
C MET A 92 5.62 -1.11 1.59
N ALA A 93 5.48 -1.06 0.27
CA ALA A 93 6.32 -1.87 -0.62
C ALA A 93 7.66 -1.17 -0.84
N ASN A 94 8.74 -1.94 -0.90
CA ASN A 94 10.08 -1.41 -1.09
C ASN A 94 10.98 -2.36 -1.88
N SER A 95 12.11 -1.84 -2.34
CA SER A 95 13.18 -2.55 -3.06
C SER A 95 14.35 -2.95 -2.14
N GLY A 96 14.10 -3.08 -0.85
CA GLY A 96 15.12 -3.21 0.20
C GLY A 96 15.07 -2.06 1.21
N LYS A 97 15.96 -2.14 2.21
CA LYS A 97 16.01 -1.22 3.35
C LYS A 97 16.03 0.25 2.88
N ASN A 98 15.25 1.10 3.54
CA ASN A 98 15.18 2.54 3.31
C ASN A 98 14.84 2.94 1.86
N SER A 99 13.96 2.19 1.21
CA SER A 99 13.60 2.43 -0.20
C SER A 99 12.11 2.59 -0.45
N ASN A 100 11.38 3.08 0.56
CA ASN A 100 9.94 3.31 0.47
C ASN A 100 9.64 4.48 -0.47
N THR A 101 8.59 4.38 -1.28
CA THR A 101 8.12 5.43 -2.21
C THR A 101 6.61 5.67 -2.04
N SER A 102 5.80 5.48 -3.08
CA SER A 102 4.33 5.52 -3.00
C SER A 102 3.69 4.15 -2.93
N GLN A 103 4.42 3.09 -3.32
CA GLN A 103 3.82 1.76 -3.41
C GLN A 103 3.52 1.19 -2.02
N PHE A 104 2.37 0.55 -1.90
CA PHE A 104 1.91 -0.09 -0.66
C PHE A 104 1.21 -1.40 -0.99
N PHE A 105 1.04 -2.24 0.02
CA PHE A 105 0.18 -3.41 -0.05
C PHE A 105 -0.72 -3.51 1.17
N ILE A 106 -1.85 -4.19 0.98
CA ILE A 106 -2.81 -4.54 2.02
C ILE A 106 -2.83 -6.05 2.13
N THR A 107 -2.70 -6.57 3.34
CA THR A 107 -2.82 -8.00 3.62
C THR A 107 -4.26 -8.48 3.40
N LEU A 108 -4.41 -9.64 2.76
CA LEU A 108 -5.71 -10.27 2.46
C LEU A 108 -5.97 -11.53 3.29
N GLY A 109 -5.06 -11.85 4.20
CA GLY A 109 -5.12 -12.99 5.12
C GLY A 109 -4.07 -12.81 6.23
N ASP A 110 -3.96 -13.80 7.10
CA ASP A 110 -3.06 -13.81 8.25
C ASP A 110 -2.28 -15.13 8.42
N THR A 111 -2.64 -16.18 7.67
CA THR A 111 -2.04 -17.52 7.77
C THR A 111 -1.04 -17.86 6.68
N HIS A 112 -0.86 -17.01 5.67
CA HIS A 112 0.00 -17.32 4.54
C HIS A 112 1.48 -17.43 4.97
N PRO A 113 2.21 -18.51 4.60
CA PRO A 113 3.56 -18.80 5.11
C PRO A 113 4.63 -17.77 4.71
N GLN A 114 4.33 -16.88 3.77
CA GLN A 114 5.25 -15.78 3.44
C GLN A 114 5.26 -14.66 4.49
N PHE A 115 4.23 -14.53 5.34
CA PHE A 115 4.17 -13.47 6.36
C PHE A 115 5.37 -13.53 7.32
N ASP A 116 5.77 -14.72 7.75
CA ASP A 116 6.94 -14.90 8.60
C ASP A 116 8.24 -14.45 7.93
N LYS A 117 8.34 -14.61 6.60
CA LYS A 117 9.53 -14.25 5.82
C LYS A 117 9.64 -12.75 5.58
N ILE A 118 8.54 -12.01 5.69
CA ILE A 118 8.50 -10.57 5.41
C ILE A 118 8.44 -9.69 6.67
N ASN A 119 8.21 -10.29 7.84
CA ASN A 119 8.30 -9.62 9.12
C ASN A 119 9.64 -8.88 9.28
N GLY A 120 9.60 -7.62 9.73
CA GLY A 120 10.80 -6.78 9.89
C GLY A 120 11.37 -6.16 8.61
N LYS A 121 10.76 -6.40 7.44
CA LYS A 121 11.25 -5.90 6.14
C LYS A 121 10.43 -4.75 5.55
N TYR A 122 9.18 -4.62 5.97
CA TYR A 122 8.23 -3.65 5.44
C TYR A 122 7.56 -2.91 6.59
N VAL A 123 7.47 -1.59 6.47
CA VAL A 123 6.89 -0.72 7.50
C VAL A 123 5.38 -0.90 7.47
N ILE A 124 4.81 -1.53 8.50
CA ILE A 124 3.36 -1.55 8.72
C ILE A 124 2.97 -0.20 9.34
N PHE A 125 2.15 0.57 8.64
CA PHE A 125 1.84 1.95 9.00
C PHE A 125 0.33 2.24 9.11
N GLY A 126 -0.53 1.24 8.90
CA GLY A 126 -1.96 1.40 9.10
C GLY A 126 -2.72 0.09 9.06
N GLN A 127 -4.03 0.18 9.24
CA GLN A 127 -4.96 -0.94 9.22
C GLN A 127 -6.29 -0.52 8.59
N VAL A 128 -6.83 -1.39 7.74
CA VAL A 128 -8.18 -1.25 7.20
C VAL A 128 -9.20 -1.44 8.32
N VAL A 129 -10.14 -0.50 8.45
CA VAL A 129 -11.19 -0.57 9.48
C VAL A 129 -12.11 -1.75 9.22
N LYS A 130 -12.71 -2.29 10.28
CA LYS A 130 -13.50 -3.54 10.23
C LYS A 130 -14.64 -3.49 9.21
N GLU A 131 -15.30 -2.36 9.08
CA GLU A 131 -16.42 -2.11 8.17
C GLU A 131 -16.01 -2.15 6.69
N SER A 132 -14.71 -2.05 6.40
CA SER A 132 -14.17 -2.09 5.04
C SER A 132 -13.63 -3.47 4.63
N LEU A 133 -13.66 -4.47 5.52
CA LEU A 133 -13.08 -5.79 5.25
C LEU A 133 -13.82 -6.57 4.16
N ASP A 134 -15.12 -6.37 3.96
CA ASP A 134 -15.88 -7.04 2.90
C ASP A 134 -15.40 -6.65 1.49
N VAL A 135 -14.87 -5.43 1.36
CA VAL A 135 -14.26 -4.98 0.10
C VAL A 135 -12.94 -5.71 -0.13
N LEU A 136 -12.15 -5.94 0.92
CA LEU A 136 -10.94 -6.76 0.82
C LEU A 136 -11.26 -8.22 0.50
N ALA A 137 -12.32 -8.79 1.07
CA ALA A 137 -12.77 -10.14 0.73
C ALA A 137 -13.16 -10.24 -0.76
N SER A 138 -13.85 -9.22 -1.28
CA SER A 138 -14.18 -9.14 -2.71
C SER A 138 -12.93 -9.06 -3.59
N ILE A 139 -11.93 -8.26 -3.19
CA ILE A 139 -10.63 -8.19 -3.87
C ILE A 139 -9.91 -9.54 -3.81
N ASN A 140 -9.94 -10.21 -2.66
CA ASN A 140 -9.32 -11.51 -2.44
C ASN A 140 -10.00 -12.63 -3.23
N ALA A 141 -11.25 -12.46 -3.69
CA ALA A 141 -11.93 -13.42 -4.55
C ALA A 141 -11.63 -13.21 -6.06
N VAL A 142 -10.93 -12.15 -6.43
CA VAL A 142 -10.60 -11.88 -7.84
C VAL A 142 -9.59 -12.93 -8.34
N SER A 143 -9.90 -13.54 -9.48
CA SER A 143 -8.99 -14.45 -10.18
C SER A 143 -7.71 -13.72 -10.58
N GLN A 144 -6.57 -14.39 -10.44
CA GLN A 144 -5.27 -13.87 -10.83
C GLN A 144 -4.51 -14.84 -11.74
N LEU A 145 -3.62 -14.30 -12.56
CA LEU A 145 -2.66 -15.04 -13.36
C LEU A 145 -1.29 -14.40 -13.17
N LYS A 146 -0.27 -15.18 -12.78
CA LYS A 146 1.09 -14.67 -12.53
C LYS A 146 1.10 -13.46 -11.59
N GLU A 147 0.35 -13.56 -10.49
CA GLU A 147 0.20 -12.50 -9.48
C GLU A 147 -0.47 -11.21 -9.98
N GLN A 148 -1.11 -11.24 -11.16
CA GLN A 148 -1.84 -10.10 -11.71
C GLN A 148 -3.35 -10.36 -11.70
N PRO A 149 -4.17 -9.42 -11.21
CA PRO A 149 -5.61 -9.59 -11.19
C PRO A 149 -6.15 -9.60 -12.63
N GLN A 150 -7.00 -10.59 -12.94
CA GLN A 150 -7.65 -10.72 -14.26
C GLN A 150 -8.72 -9.66 -14.48
N THR A 151 -9.36 -9.21 -13.41
CA THR A 151 -10.25 -8.06 -13.42
C THR A 151 -9.50 -6.85 -12.85
N PRO A 152 -9.44 -5.71 -13.56
CA PRO A 152 -8.75 -4.53 -13.05
C PRO A 152 -9.33 -4.05 -11.72
N ILE A 153 -8.46 -3.87 -10.72
CA ILE A 153 -8.78 -3.25 -9.44
C ILE A 153 -8.15 -1.86 -9.45
N THR A 154 -8.98 -0.82 -9.40
CA THR A 154 -8.57 0.59 -9.56
C THR A 154 -9.08 1.43 -8.39
N ILE A 155 -8.24 2.34 -7.91
CA ILE A 155 -8.62 3.34 -6.91
C ILE A 155 -9.30 4.50 -7.64
N THR A 156 -10.62 4.45 -7.80
CA THR A 156 -11.37 5.49 -8.56
C THR A 156 -11.45 6.84 -7.86
N HIS A 157 -11.27 6.85 -6.53
CA HIS A 157 -11.14 8.04 -5.71
C HIS A 157 -10.37 7.72 -4.43
N SER A 158 -9.69 8.72 -3.89
CA SER A 158 -9.00 8.67 -2.61
C SER A 158 -9.05 10.04 -1.94
N GLY A 159 -8.85 10.08 -0.62
CA GLY A 159 -8.83 11.30 0.16
C GLY A 159 -8.64 11.00 1.65
N GLN A 160 -8.73 12.03 2.46
CA GLN A 160 -8.75 11.94 3.92
C GLN A 160 -10.17 12.27 4.41
N LEU A 161 -10.61 11.57 5.46
CA LEU A 161 -11.91 11.79 6.12
C LEU A 161 -11.82 12.90 7.16
#